data_AF-A0A0Q5Z4Z3-F1
#
_entry.id   AF-A0A0Q5Z4Z3-F1
#
_cell.length_a   1.000
_cell.length_b   1.000
_cell.length_c   1.000
_cell.angle_alpha   90.00
_cell.angle_beta   90.00
_cell.angle_gamma   90.00
#
_symmetry.space_group_name_H-M   'P 1'
#
loop_
_entity.id
_entity.type
_entity.pdbx_description
1 polymer ?
#
loop_
_entity_poly.entity_id
_entity_poly.type
_entity_poly.pdbx_seq_one_letter_code
_entity_poly.pdbx_strand_id
1 'polypeptide(L)'
;MLVQRTPMSPRELEAFESAIRDSGRDPGSFKAQVFEAAANDDAVPLRRVHVVTQRAAAQYDASGGERWTENFARHLARGFFG
;
A
#
# COMPACT_ATOMS: atom_id res chain seq x y z
N MET A 1 -21.39 -2.43 -3.72
CA MET A 1 -20.14 -1.85 -3.16
C MET A 1 -19.29 -1.39 -4.32
N LEU A 2 -19.14 -0.07 -4.48
CA LEU A 2 -18.41 0.51 -5.61
C LEU A 2 -16.96 0.69 -5.17
N VAL A 3 -16.04 -0.05 -5.79
CA VAL A 3 -14.61 0.04 -5.54
C VAL A 3 -14.02 1.04 -6.52
N GLN A 4 -13.35 2.07 -6.02
CA GLN A 4 -12.70 3.08 -6.83
C GLN A 4 -11.18 2.98 -6.66
N ARG A 5 -10.44 3.15 -7.75
CA ARG A 5 -9.00 3.30 -7.68
C ARG A 5 -8.71 4.73 -7.21
N THR A 6 -8.12 4.86 -6.04
CA THR A 6 -7.74 6.15 -5.47
C THR A 6 -6.24 6.35 -5.64
N PRO A 7 -5.77 7.53 -6.04
CA PRO A 7 -4.34 7.84 -5.95
C PRO A 7 -3.89 7.78 -4.48
N MET A 8 -2.70 7.25 -4.23
CA MET A 8 -2.08 7.34 -2.91
C MET A 8 -1.78 8.81 -2.58
N SER A 9 -2.03 9.23 -1.34
CA SER A 9 -1.72 10.61 -0.93
C SER A 9 -0.22 10.86 -0.96
N PRO A 10 0.27 12.10 -1.24
CA PRO A 10 1.71 12.36 -1.33
C PRO A 10 2.51 11.94 -0.08
N ARG A 11 1.95 12.13 1.12
CA ARG A 11 2.58 11.70 2.38
C ARG A 11 2.72 10.19 2.49
N GLU A 12 1.71 9.46 2.03
CA GLU A 12 1.72 8.00 2.06
C GLU A 12 2.69 7.42 1.03
N LEU A 13 2.78 8.07 -0.13
CA LEU A 13 3.75 7.72 -1.15
C LEU A 13 5.18 7.94 -0.63
N GLU A 14 5.44 9.08 0.00
CA GLU A 14 6.74 9.37 0.63
C GLU A 14 7.10 8.34 1.72
N ALA A 15 6.15 8.02 2.60
CA ALA A 15 6.34 7.01 3.64
C ALA A 15 6.62 5.61 3.04
N PHE A 16 5.91 5.23 1.97
CA PHE A 16 6.13 3.98 1.25
C PHE A 16 7.53 3.95 0.61
N GLU A 17 7.89 4.98 -0.15
CA GLU A 17 9.20 5.07 -0.80
C GLU A 17 10.36 5.10 0.20
N SER A 18 10.20 5.82 1.32
CA SER A 18 11.20 5.87 2.39
C SER A 18 11.43 4.48 3.00
N ALA A 19 10.36 3.77 3.34
CA ALA A 19 10.47 2.44 3.94
C ALA A 19 11.05 1.39 2.96
N ILE A 20 10.78 1.51 1.66
CA ILE A 20 11.43 0.68 0.64
C ILE A 20 12.92 1.02 0.53
N ARG A 21 13.28 2.31 0.54
CA ARG A 21 14.68 2.75 0.48
C ARG A 21 15.48 2.30 1.70
N ASP A 22 14.91 2.41 2.90
CA ASP A 22 15.51 1.93 4.16
C ASP A 22 15.79 0.42 4.14
N SER A 23 15.07 -0.32 3.30
CA SER A 23 15.29 -1.75 3.09
C SER A 23 16.40 -2.09 2.08
N GLY A 24 17.05 -1.07 1.51
CA GLY A 24 18.09 -1.22 0.49
C GLY A 24 17.54 -1.58 -0.89
N ARG A 25 16.25 -1.36 -1.15
CA ARG A 25 15.60 -1.62 -2.43
C ARG A 25 15.24 -0.33 -3.15
N ASP A 26 15.18 -0.38 -4.47
CA ASP A 26 14.77 0.75 -5.31
C ASP A 26 13.23 0.89 -5.30
N PRO A 27 12.67 2.03 -4.83
CA PRO A 27 11.23 2.27 -4.86
C PRO A 27 10.64 2.24 -6.28
N GLY A 28 11.40 2.62 -7.30
CA GLY A 28 10.95 2.59 -8.70
C GLY A 28 10.61 1.18 -9.22
N SER A 29 11.11 0.15 -8.54
CA SER A 29 10.82 -1.26 -8.83
C SER A 29 9.47 -1.73 -8.28
N PHE A 30 8.74 -0.88 -7.55
CA PHE A 30 7.45 -1.18 -6.93
C PHE A 30 6.35 -0.32 -7.55
N LYS A 31 5.23 -0.95 -7.92
CA LYS A 31 4.00 -0.26 -8.33
C LYS A 31 2.94 -0.48 -7.26
N ALA A 32 2.64 0.57 -6.49
CA ALA A 32 1.57 0.58 -5.52
C ALA A 32 0.27 1.16 -6.13
N GLN A 33 -0.85 0.46 -5.93
CA GLN A 33 -2.19 0.92 -6.30
C GLN A 33 -3.10 0.80 -5.09
N VAL A 34 -3.91 1.83 -4.86
CA VAL A 34 -4.88 1.86 -3.77
C VAL A 34 -6.27 1.78 -4.35
N PHE A 35 -7.10 0.95 -3.75
CA PHE A 35 -8.51 0.78 -4.07
C PHE A 35 -9.30 1.06 -2.80
N GLU A 36 -10.25 1.97 -2.87
CA GLU A 36 -11.13 2.28 -1.76
C GLU A 36 -12.54 1.86 -2.12
N ALA A 37 -13.20 1.20 -1.18
CA ALA A 37 -14.60 0.90 -1.30
C ALA A 37 -15.37 1.85 -0.38
N ALA A 38 -16.29 2.60 -0.97
CA ALA A 38 -17.25 3.38 -0.21
C ALA A 38 -18.07 2.42 0.67
N ALA A 39 -17.86 2.53 1.98
CA ALA A 39 -18.70 1.89 2.96
C ALA A 39 -19.97 2.73 3.11
N ASN A 40 -21.13 2.11 3.01
CA ASN A 40 -22.40 2.79 3.27
C ASN A 40 -22.45 3.19 4.76
N ASP A 41 -22.77 4.47 4.99
CA ASP A 41 -23.05 5.28 6.20
C ASP A 41 -22.53 4.94 7.61
N ASP A 42 -22.14 3.71 7.94
CA ASP A 42 -21.71 3.32 9.30
C ASP A 42 -20.53 2.32 9.33
N ALA A 43 -20.01 1.90 8.17
CA ALA A 43 -18.88 0.98 8.11
C ALA A 43 -17.56 1.71 7.86
N VAL A 44 -16.48 1.23 8.50
CA VAL A 44 -15.11 1.71 8.26
C VAL A 44 -14.79 1.56 6.76
N PRO A 45 -14.30 2.60 6.07
CA PRO A 45 -13.95 2.51 4.66
C PRO A 45 -12.93 1.39 4.45
N LEU A 46 -13.30 0.42 3.62
CA LEU A 46 -12.44 -0.70 3.27
C LEU A 46 -11.47 -0.22 2.20
N ARG A 47 -10.19 -0.19 2.55
CA ARG A 47 -9.10 0.18 1.67
C ARG A 47 -8.31 -1.07 1.32
N ARG A 48 -7.92 -1.21 0.06
CA ARG A 48 -7.10 -2.31 -0.42
C ARG A 48 -5.89 -1.73 -1.11
N VAL A 49 -4.71 -2.21 -0.74
CA VAL A 49 -3.47 -1.80 -1.39
C VAL A 49 -2.87 -3.00 -2.10
N HIS A 50 -2.59 -2.80 -3.38
CA HIS A 50 -1.97 -3.77 -4.25
C HIS A 50 -0.58 -3.26 -4.60
N VAL A 51 0.44 -4.04 -4.27
CA VAL A 51 1.84 -3.74 -4.64
C VAL A 51 2.36 -4.83 -5.55
N VAL A 52 2.88 -4.41 -6.70
CA VAL A 52 3.47 -5.30 -7.70
C VAL A 52 4.94 -4.94 -7.87
N THR A 53 5.79 -5.95 -7.90
CA THR A 53 7.20 -5.87 -8.30
C THR A 53 7.42 -6.70 -9.57
N GLN A 54 8.63 -6.67 -10.13
CA GLN A 54 8.97 -7.53 -11.26
C GLN A 54 8.83 -9.03 -10.97
N ARG A 55 8.89 -9.46 -9.70
CA ARG A 55 8.95 -10.89 -9.33
C ARG A 55 7.78 -11.40 -8.50
N ALA A 56 7.00 -10.50 -7.87
CA ALA A 56 5.76 -10.92 -7.22
C ALA A 56 4.74 -9.78 -7.08
N ALA A 57 3.53 -10.16 -6.71
CA ALA A 57 2.45 -9.25 -6.39
C ALA A 57 1.89 -9.58 -5.01
N ALA A 58 1.52 -8.56 -4.24
CA ALA A 58 0.95 -8.71 -2.92
C ALA A 58 -0.25 -7.77 -2.76
N GLN A 59 -1.34 -8.29 -2.23
CA GLN A 59 -2.58 -7.54 -2.01
C GLN A 59 -2.96 -7.64 -0.54
N TYR A 60 -3.28 -6.49 0.06
CA TYR A 60 -3.69 -6.43 1.46
C TYR A 60 -4.93 -5.57 1.62
N ASP A 61 -5.87 -6.08 2.41
CA ASP A 61 -7.02 -5.32 2.89
C ASP A 61 -6.60 -4.55 4.16
N ALA A 62 -6.93 -3.27 4.20
CA ALA A 62 -6.51 -2.29 5.19
C ALA A 62 -7.71 -1.47 5.68
N SER A 63 -7.76 -1.22 6.97
CA SER A 63 -8.44 -0.05 7.53
C SER A 63 -7.53 1.15 7.25
N GLY A 64 -8.03 2.23 6.64
CA GLY A 64 -7.17 3.34 6.19
C GLY A 64 -6.29 3.98 7.28
N GLY A 65 -5.15 4.56 6.90
CA GLY A 65 -4.29 5.40 7.78
C GLY A 65 -2.78 5.32 7.48
N GLU A 66 -2.04 6.39 7.80
CA GLU A 66 -0.59 6.54 7.50
C GLU A 66 0.29 5.47 8.15
N ARG A 67 0.01 5.13 9.42
CA ARG A 67 0.73 4.09 10.17
C ARG A 67 0.62 2.69 9.54
N TRP A 68 -0.47 2.42 8.83
CA TRP A 68 -0.64 1.15 8.14
C TRP A 68 0.31 1.07 6.94
N THR A 69 0.38 2.14 6.14
CA THR A 69 1.23 2.22 4.94
C THR A 69 2.71 2.02 5.29
N GLU A 70 3.18 2.61 6.38
CA GLU A 70 4.56 2.45 6.86
C GLU A 70 4.86 1.01 7.33
N ASN A 71 4.01 0.44 8.19
CA ASN A 71 4.18 -0.93 8.67
C ASN A 71 4.16 -1.94 7.52
N PHE A 72 3.31 -1.69 6.52
CA PHE A 72 3.20 -2.51 5.33
C PHE A 72 4.47 -2.44 4.46
N ALA A 73 4.99 -1.24 4.19
CA ALA A 73 6.22 -1.08 3.43
C ALA A 73 7.41 -1.76 4.13
N ARG A 74 7.51 -1.64 5.47
CA ARG A 74 8.50 -2.39 6.28
C ARG A 74 8.32 -3.90 6.20
N HIS A 75 7.08 -4.40 6.11
CA HIS A 75 6.81 -5.83 5.95
C HIS A 75 7.25 -6.35 4.56
N LEU A 76 6.92 -5.62 3.49
CA LEU A 76 7.36 -5.95 2.13
C LEU A 76 8.89 -5.94 1.99
N ALA A 77 9.52 -4.93 2.58
CA ALA A 77 10.96 -4.77 2.70
C ALA A 77 11.66 -5.97 3.34
N ARG A 78 11.05 -6.54 4.39
CA ARG A 78 11.63 -7.61 5.22
C ARG A 78 11.66 -9.01 4.59
N GLY A 79 11.14 -9.19 3.38
CA GLY A 79 11.39 -10.44 2.64
C GLY A 79 10.20 -11.11 1.98
N PHE A 80 9.03 -10.48 1.86
CA PHE A 80 7.90 -11.10 1.12
C PHE A 80 8.20 -11.31 -0.38
N PHE A 81 9.27 -10.68 -0.91
CA PHE A 81 9.76 -10.85 -2.28
C PHE A 81 11.15 -11.52 -2.35
N GLY A 82 11.59 -12.16 -1.24
CA GLY A 82 12.84 -12.91 -1.17
C GLY A 82 12.68 -14.33 -1.69
#